data_AF-A0A849RL46-F1
#
_entry.id   AF-A0A849RL46-F1
#
_cell.length_a   1.000
_cell.length_b   1.000
_cell.length_c   1.000
_cell.angle_alpha   90.00
_cell.angle_beta   90.00
_cell.angle_gamma   90.00
#
_symmetry.space_group_name_H-M   'P 1'
#
loop_
_entity.id
_entity.type
_entity.pdbx_description
1 polymer ?
#
loop_
_entity_poly.entity_id
_entity_poly.type
_entity_poly.pdbx_seq_one_letter_code
_entity_poly.pdbx_strand_id
1 'polypeptide(L)'
;MLTYCKTYLIAWGMMLLLALPCSAQMGTGEAAKILNSMPPDLFAKVQALAQHLQQGIKEGKLSEAEVQQGMMSGHLGEKLKNLNPQAGQLLDEISNAMKNGQGPDEAALIPLLGGLGISPN
;
A
#
# COMPACT_ATOMS: atom_id res chain seq x y z
N MET A 1 1.11 30.62 46.99
CA MET A 1 -0.06 30.51 46.11
C MET A 1 0.22 30.94 44.65
N LEU A 2 1.49 31.03 44.20
CA LEU A 2 1.84 31.45 42.83
C LEU A 2 2.45 30.32 41.96
N THR A 3 2.43 29.08 42.46
CA THR A 3 3.05 27.92 41.78
C THR A 3 2.06 27.08 40.99
N TYR A 4 0.74 27.21 41.24
CA TYR A 4 -0.30 26.42 40.58
C TYR A 4 -0.75 26.97 39.22
N CYS A 5 -0.47 28.23 38.92
CA CYS A 5 -0.91 28.85 37.66
C CYS A 5 0.00 28.46 36.47
N LYS A 6 1.26 28.04 36.73
CA LYS A 6 2.20 27.67 35.68
C LYS A 6 2.07 26.22 35.19
N THR A 7 1.58 25.31 36.03
CA THR A 7 1.37 23.91 35.63
C THR A 7 0.09 23.69 34.83
N TYR A 8 -0.93 24.54 34.99
CA TYR A 8 -2.20 24.41 34.26
C TYR A 8 -2.09 24.80 32.78
N LEU A 9 -1.21 25.75 32.43
CA LEU A 9 -0.98 26.15 31.04
C LEU A 9 -0.23 25.10 30.21
N ILE A 10 0.61 24.28 30.85
CA ILE A 10 1.36 23.23 30.17
C ILE A 10 0.47 22.00 29.91
N ALA A 11 -0.45 21.69 30.82
CA ALA A 11 -1.39 20.59 30.66
C ALA A 11 -2.43 20.83 29.53
N TRP A 12 -2.84 22.09 29.32
CA TRP A 12 -3.86 22.40 28.30
C TRP A 12 -3.31 22.40 26.86
N GLY A 13 -2.04 22.78 26.67
CA GLY A 13 -1.40 22.77 25.35
C GLY A 13 -1.13 21.36 24.79
N MET A 14 -1.03 20.35 25.67
CA MET A 14 -0.76 18.96 25.28
C MET A 14 -2.00 18.16 24.90
N MET A 15 -3.21 18.68 25.13
CA MET A 15 -4.47 18.00 24.77
C MET A 15 -5.02 18.42 23.40
N LEU A 16 -4.44 19.47 22.78
CA LEU A 16 -4.85 20.00 21.47
C LEU A 16 -4.13 19.36 20.27
N LEU A 17 -3.16 18.47 20.49
CA LEU A 17 -2.45 17.76 19.41
C LEU A 17 -3.06 16.41 19.03
N LEU A 18 -4.11 15.95 19.72
CA LEU A 18 -4.84 14.70 19.40
C LEU A 18 -6.09 14.93 18.54
N ALA A 19 -6.35 16.16 18.12
CA ALA A 19 -7.48 16.51 17.24
C ALA A 19 -7.03 16.93 15.84
N LEU A 20 -5.94 16.33 15.34
CA LEU A 20 -5.78 16.21 13.90
C LEU A 20 -6.64 15.02 13.47
N PRO A 21 -7.82 15.20 12.83
CA PRO A 21 -8.17 14.24 11.80
C PRO A 21 -7.07 14.48 10.77
N CYS A 22 -5.98 13.73 10.89
CA CYS A 22 -4.95 13.72 9.87
C CYS A 22 -5.65 13.12 8.67
N SER A 23 -6.25 14.00 7.86
CA SER A 23 -6.83 13.74 6.56
C SER A 23 -5.67 13.40 5.64
N ALA A 24 -5.06 12.24 5.88
CA ALA A 24 -4.33 11.48 4.87
C ALA A 24 -5.32 10.67 4.00
N GLN A 25 -6.61 11.02 4.01
CA GLN A 25 -7.67 10.30 3.30
C GLN A 25 -8.03 11.00 1.99
N MET A 26 -7.03 11.33 1.17
CA MET A 26 -7.30 11.66 -0.24
C MET A 26 -6.69 10.65 -1.22
N GLY A 27 -5.69 9.87 -0.80
CA GLY A 27 -5.14 8.75 -1.60
C GLY A 27 -5.65 7.37 -1.18
N THR A 28 -5.82 7.13 0.13
CA THR A 28 -6.08 5.78 0.66
C THR A 28 -7.52 5.31 0.50
N GLY A 29 -8.49 6.24 0.51
CA GLY A 29 -9.91 5.92 0.35
C GLY A 29 -10.27 5.49 -1.07
N GLU A 30 -9.75 6.21 -2.06
CA GLU A 30 -9.89 5.84 -3.48
C GLU A 30 -9.15 4.53 -3.74
N ALA A 31 -7.94 4.36 -3.19
CA ALA A 31 -7.20 3.12 -3.31
C ALA A 31 -7.94 1.88 -2.79
N ALA A 32 -8.53 1.99 -1.61
CA ALA A 32 -9.34 0.94 -1.02
C ALA A 32 -10.61 0.69 -1.84
N LYS A 33 -11.21 1.72 -2.43
CA LYS A 33 -12.40 1.63 -3.29
C LYS A 33 -12.11 0.93 -4.62
N ILE A 34 -10.94 1.18 -5.21
CA ILE A 34 -10.44 0.50 -6.41
C ILE A 34 -10.17 -0.98 -6.12
N LEU A 35 -9.54 -1.28 -4.99
CA LEU A 35 -9.36 -2.67 -4.51
C LEU A 35 -10.70 -3.36 -4.23
N ASN A 36 -11.69 -2.67 -3.67
CA ASN A 36 -13.05 -3.20 -3.45
C ASN A 36 -13.83 -3.37 -4.76
N SER A 37 -13.44 -2.69 -5.83
CA SER A 37 -14.08 -2.81 -7.14
C SER A 37 -13.49 -3.95 -7.98
N MET A 38 -12.43 -4.63 -7.51
CA MET A 38 -11.92 -5.84 -8.14
C MET A 38 -12.85 -7.04 -7.94
N PRO A 39 -12.84 -8.01 -8.87
CA PRO A 39 -13.44 -9.32 -8.65
C PRO A 39 -12.89 -9.95 -7.36
N PRO A 40 -13.72 -10.63 -6.56
CA PRO A 40 -13.29 -11.25 -5.31
C PRO A 40 -12.19 -12.31 -5.53
N ASP A 41 -12.18 -12.97 -6.69
CA ASP A 41 -11.11 -13.89 -7.11
C ASP A 41 -9.77 -13.16 -7.30
N LEU A 42 -9.78 -12.04 -8.02
CA LEU A 42 -8.60 -11.22 -8.26
C LEU A 42 -8.08 -10.61 -6.96
N PHE A 43 -8.98 -10.11 -6.11
CA PHE A 43 -8.64 -9.57 -4.80
C PHE A 43 -7.96 -10.63 -3.91
N ALA A 44 -8.49 -11.86 -3.88
CA ALA A 44 -7.89 -12.95 -3.11
C ALA A 44 -6.47 -13.28 -3.59
N LYS A 45 -6.24 -13.27 -4.92
CA LYS A 45 -4.90 -13.48 -5.50
C LYS A 45 -3.94 -12.34 -5.13
N VAL A 46 -4.37 -11.09 -5.25
CA VAL A 46 -3.58 -9.91 -4.83
C VAL A 46 -3.25 -9.97 -3.34
N GLN A 47 -4.20 -10.36 -2.50
CA GLN A 47 -3.99 -10.53 -1.07
C GLN A 47 -2.98 -11.63 -0.77
N ALA A 48 -3.09 -12.81 -1.42
CA ALA A 48 -2.14 -13.91 -1.26
C ALA A 48 -0.72 -13.49 -1.69
N LEU A 49 -0.61 -12.76 -2.80
CA LEU A 49 0.66 -12.19 -3.25
C LEU A 49 1.26 -11.22 -2.22
N ALA A 50 0.44 -10.32 -1.67
CA ALA A 50 0.86 -9.38 -0.63
C ALA A 50 1.36 -10.11 0.62
N GLN A 51 0.73 -11.22 1.01
CA GLN A 51 1.20 -12.03 2.13
C GLN A 51 2.56 -12.67 1.85
N HIS A 52 2.80 -13.18 0.63
CA HIS A 52 4.11 -13.71 0.26
C HIS A 52 5.20 -12.64 0.22
N LEU A 53 4.88 -11.44 -0.28
CA LEU A 53 5.78 -10.29 -0.25
C LEU A 53 6.13 -9.90 1.20
N GLN A 54 5.13 -9.76 2.07
CA GLN A 54 5.33 -9.46 3.48
C GLN A 54 6.15 -10.54 4.19
N GLN A 55 5.92 -11.80 3.85
CA GLN A 55 6.70 -12.90 4.39
C GLN A 55 8.16 -12.82 3.94
N GLY A 56 8.42 -12.57 2.65
CA GLY A 56 9.76 -12.35 2.11
C GLY A 56 10.49 -11.18 2.77
N ILE A 57 9.77 -10.10 3.10
CA ILE A 57 10.32 -8.96 3.84
C ILE A 57 10.65 -9.33 5.29
N LYS A 58 9.73 -10.02 5.97
CA LYS A 58 9.96 -10.49 7.35
C LYS A 58 11.11 -11.48 7.45
N GLU A 59 11.29 -12.33 6.44
CA GLU A 59 12.41 -13.28 6.35
C GLU A 59 13.73 -12.62 5.93
N GLY A 60 13.74 -11.32 5.59
CA GLY A 60 14.92 -10.60 5.11
C GLY A 60 15.38 -11.01 3.71
N LYS A 61 14.53 -11.73 2.96
CA LYS A 61 14.80 -12.19 1.59
C LYS A 61 14.50 -11.13 0.53
N LEU A 62 13.72 -10.11 0.90
CA LEU A 62 13.31 -9.03 0.02
C LEU A 62 13.17 -7.74 0.84
N SER A 63 13.70 -6.62 0.39
CA SER A 63 13.40 -5.32 1.04
C SER A 63 12.22 -4.62 0.37
N GLU A 64 11.53 -3.74 1.11
CA GLU A 64 10.47 -2.88 0.56
C GLU A 64 10.97 -2.06 -0.64
N ALA A 65 12.21 -1.57 -0.59
CA ALA A 65 12.86 -0.90 -1.70
C ALA A 65 13.02 -1.80 -2.94
N GLU A 66 13.31 -3.09 -2.75
CA GLU A 66 13.41 -4.05 -3.85
C GLU A 66 12.04 -4.42 -4.43
N VAL A 67 10.99 -4.43 -3.59
CA VAL A 67 9.61 -4.57 -4.04
C VAL A 67 9.27 -3.41 -4.96
N GLN A 68 9.43 -2.18 -4.46
CA GLN A 68 9.09 -0.98 -5.21
C GLN A 68 9.90 -0.87 -6.50
N GLN A 69 11.22 -1.10 -6.44
CA GLN A 69 12.07 -1.13 -7.62
C GLN A 69 11.65 -2.24 -8.59
N GLY A 70 11.30 -3.42 -8.08
CA GLY A 70 10.81 -4.53 -8.89
C GLY A 70 9.49 -4.21 -9.60
N MET A 71 8.57 -3.51 -8.93
CA MET A 71 7.29 -3.09 -9.50
C MET A 71 7.51 -2.04 -10.60
N MET A 72 8.36 -1.04 -10.35
CA MET A 72 8.67 0.01 -11.31
C MET A 72 9.44 -0.50 -12.54
N SER A 73 10.35 -1.45 -12.33
CA SER A 73 11.18 -2.04 -13.39
C SER A 73 10.50 -3.20 -14.12
N GLY A 74 9.37 -3.70 -13.63
CA GLY A 74 8.70 -4.90 -14.16
C GLY A 74 9.39 -6.22 -13.81
N HIS A 75 10.51 -6.20 -13.07
CA HIS A 75 11.27 -7.40 -12.70
C HIS A 75 10.82 -8.04 -11.39
N LEU A 76 9.78 -7.51 -10.71
CA LEU A 76 9.29 -8.10 -9.46
C LEU A 76 8.88 -9.56 -9.64
N GLY A 77 8.28 -9.92 -10.77
CA GLY A 77 7.85 -11.29 -11.04
C GLY A 77 9.01 -12.28 -11.06
N GLU A 78 10.14 -11.90 -11.64
CA GLU A 78 11.33 -12.75 -11.67
C GLU A 78 11.97 -12.88 -10.29
N LYS A 79 12.07 -11.77 -9.54
CA LYS A 79 12.52 -11.80 -8.13
C LYS A 79 11.63 -12.70 -7.28
N LEU A 80 10.32 -12.52 -7.37
CA LEU A 80 9.36 -13.33 -6.62
C LEU A 80 9.42 -14.80 -7.02
N LYS A 81 9.54 -15.13 -8.31
CA LYS A 81 9.66 -16.52 -8.77
C LYS A 81 10.91 -17.22 -8.24
N ASN A 82 12.02 -16.49 -8.08
CA ASN A 82 13.25 -17.00 -7.48
C ASN A 82 13.11 -17.23 -5.96
N LEU A 83 12.35 -16.39 -5.26
CA LEU A 83 12.15 -16.52 -3.81
C LEU A 83 11.06 -17.53 -3.44
N ASN A 84 9.95 -17.47 -4.16
CA ASN A 84 8.79 -18.33 -4.01
C ASN A 84 8.08 -18.49 -5.36
N PRO A 85 8.16 -19.67 -6.00
CA PRO A 85 7.54 -19.91 -7.30
C PRO A 85 6.02 -19.70 -7.28
N GLN A 86 5.36 -19.88 -6.14
CA GLN A 86 3.92 -19.60 -5.99
C GLN A 86 3.62 -18.10 -6.06
N ALA A 87 4.47 -17.26 -5.47
CA ALA A 87 4.32 -15.80 -5.55
C ALA A 87 4.53 -15.28 -6.98
N GLY A 88 5.48 -15.89 -7.72
CA GLY A 88 5.68 -15.61 -9.14
C GLY A 88 4.45 -15.97 -9.99
N GLN A 89 3.85 -17.15 -9.75
CA GLN A 89 2.62 -17.55 -10.45
C GLN A 89 1.44 -16.63 -10.12
N LEU A 90 1.24 -16.28 -8.84
CA LEU A 90 0.17 -15.36 -8.43
C LEU A 90 0.28 -14.00 -9.13
N LEU A 91 1.48 -13.44 -9.21
CA LEU A 91 1.69 -12.16 -9.91
C LEU A 91 1.36 -12.29 -11.41
N ASP A 92 1.74 -13.38 -12.06
CA ASP A 92 1.44 -13.63 -13.48
C ASP A 92 -0.07 -13.77 -13.72
N GLU A 93 -0.77 -14.53 -12.86
CA GLU A 93 -2.22 -14.65 -12.90
C GLU A 93 -2.93 -13.30 -12.72
N ILE A 94 -2.49 -12.49 -11.74
CA ILE A 94 -3.04 -11.15 -11.51
C ILE A 94 -2.78 -10.26 -12.75
N SER A 95 -1.57 -10.29 -13.29
CA SER A 95 -1.21 -9.49 -14.46
C SER A 95 -2.03 -9.91 -15.69
N ASN A 96 -2.23 -11.21 -15.89
CA ASN A 96 -3.07 -11.73 -16.95
C ASN A 96 -4.55 -11.35 -16.75
N ALA A 97 -5.09 -11.47 -15.53
CA ALA A 97 -6.46 -11.04 -15.22
C ALA A 97 -6.66 -9.54 -15.49
N MET A 98 -5.70 -8.71 -15.09
CA MET A 98 -5.69 -7.26 -15.37
C MET A 98 -5.71 -7.00 -16.88
N LYS A 99 -4.86 -7.69 -17.66
CA LYS A 99 -4.81 -7.58 -19.13
C LYS A 99 -6.09 -8.06 -19.83
N ASN A 100 -6.80 -9.01 -19.23
CA ASN A 100 -8.09 -9.51 -19.73
C ASN A 100 -9.28 -8.63 -19.29
N GLY A 101 -9.04 -7.45 -18.71
CA GLY A 101 -10.09 -6.51 -18.29
C GLY A 101 -10.83 -6.93 -17.02
N GLN A 102 -10.29 -7.87 -16.25
CA GLN A 102 -10.81 -8.25 -14.92
C GLN A 102 -10.23 -7.39 -13.80
N GLY A 103 -9.27 -6.52 -14.12
CA GLY A 103 -8.71 -5.54 -13.20
C GLY A 103 -9.39 -4.17 -13.31
N PRO A 104 -9.13 -3.25 -12.36
CA PRO A 104 -9.53 -1.86 -12.50
C PRO A 104 -8.84 -1.25 -13.73
N ASP A 105 -9.59 -0.43 -14.46
CA ASP A 105 -9.08 0.34 -15.59
C ASP A 105 -7.80 1.11 -15.20
N GLU A 106 -6.92 1.37 -16.17
CA GLU A 106 -5.69 2.15 -15.93
C GLU A 106 -5.99 3.52 -15.32
N ALA A 107 -7.11 4.14 -15.72
CA ALA A 107 -7.62 5.39 -15.13
C ALA A 107 -8.01 5.24 -13.66
N ALA A 108 -8.51 4.06 -13.26
CA ALA A 108 -8.80 3.74 -11.87
C ALA A 108 -7.53 3.47 -11.07
N LEU A 109 -6.36 3.25 -11.68
CA LEU A 109 -5.10 3.06 -10.95
C LEU A 109 -4.35 4.39 -10.71
N ILE A 110 -4.69 5.47 -11.42
CA ILE A 110 -4.08 6.81 -11.24
C ILE A 110 -4.13 7.30 -9.78
N PRO A 111 -5.25 7.16 -9.04
CA PRO A 111 -5.29 7.54 -7.62
C PRO A 111 -4.35 6.71 -6.73
N LEU A 112 -4.05 5.46 -7.11
CA LEU A 112 -3.05 4.63 -6.40
C LEU A 112 -1.64 5.18 -6.57
N LEU A 113 -1.29 5.61 -7.79
CA LEU A 113 0.00 6.21 -8.09
C LEU A 113 0.19 7.52 -7.31
N GLY A 114 -0.85 8.36 -7.27
CA GLY A 114 -0.86 9.58 -6.47
C GLY A 114 -0.79 9.33 -4.96
N GLY A 115 -1.46 8.28 -4.47
CA GLY A 115 -1.40 7.85 -3.07
C GLY A 115 -0.05 7.28 -2.65
N LEU A 116 0.73 6.74 -3.59
CA LEU A 116 2.11 6.27 -3.41
C LEU A 116 3.15 7.38 -3.55
N GLY A 117 2.73 8.64 -3.70
CA GLY A 117 3.64 9.79 -3.89
C GLY A 117 4.27 9.87 -5.27
N ILE A 118 3.80 9.08 -6.24
CA ILE A 118 4.24 9.14 -7.63
C ILE A 118 3.39 10.20 -8.32
N SER A 119 3.71 11.46 -8.08
CA SER A 119 3.13 12.56 -8.84
C SER A 119 3.62 12.46 -10.29
N PRO A 120 2.73 12.36 -11.30
CA PRO A 120 3.16 12.50 -12.68
C PRO A 120 3.64 13.95 -12.85
N ASN A 121 4.88 14.11 -13.32
CA ASN A 121 5.38 15.36 -13.86
C ASN A 121 5.24 15.29 -15.38
#